data_AF-A0A954FUB0-F1
#
_entry.id   AF-A0A954FUB0-F1
#
_cell.length_a   1.000
_cell.length_b   1.000
_cell.length_c   1.000
_cell.angle_alpha   90.00
_cell.angle_beta   90.00
_cell.angle_gamma   90.00
#
_symmetry.space_group_name_H-M   'P 1'
#
loop_
_entity.id
_entity.type
_entity.pdbx_description
1 polymer ?
#
loop_
_entity_poly.entity_id
_entity_poly.type
_entity_poly.pdbx_seq_one_letter_code
_entity_poly.pdbx_strand_id
1 'polypeptide(L)'
;MSRVQQSNEFEALQNAISGKLESVGNALRRHTLLEATARILLALLGLGSLSLLFDWWLELSLVARALYLLVGLGVVGYLIYQYVYLPLRISLSPIEIANLIDRSKKVAPQQAIAPRVASVLQLPSHLAESEQSEPMIKQAVEENYQQLSQFPFQDSIDPRHTKHCLLALLAAILIPVSFVVVLPEAARLWSQRWLLGSNEPWPRNTRLTVVGLQEGQWIIPRGETATLQVRADDEEETTESVWLHLQSEGGESETITMNRFQAGDFRYEVPPLQLP
;
A
#
# COMPACT_ATOMS: atom_id res chain seq x y z
N MET A 1 5.04 60.25 -14.86
CA MET A 1 5.88 59.04 -14.99
C MET A 1 5.91 58.65 -16.44
N SER A 2 7.04 58.15 -16.96
CA SER A 2 7.08 57.62 -18.32
C SER A 2 6.39 56.25 -18.37
N ARG A 3 5.73 55.93 -19.49
CA ARG A 3 5.02 54.65 -19.72
C ARG A 3 5.88 53.42 -19.40
N VAL A 4 7.18 53.54 -19.62
CA VAL A 4 8.22 52.51 -19.35
C VAL A 4 8.43 52.29 -17.84
N GLN A 5 8.31 53.33 -17.03
CA GLN A 5 8.50 53.20 -15.58
C GLN A 5 7.29 52.53 -14.90
N GLN A 6 6.10 52.70 -15.47
CA GLN A 6 4.88 52.05 -15.00
C GLN A 6 4.79 50.58 -15.43
N SER A 7 5.22 50.23 -16.65
CA SER A 7 5.29 48.81 -17.06
C SER A 7 6.21 48.02 -16.12
N ASN A 8 7.35 48.59 -15.73
CA ASN A 8 8.29 47.95 -14.80
C ASN A 8 7.69 47.78 -13.38
N GLU A 9 6.85 48.72 -12.92
CA GLU A 9 6.17 48.65 -11.62
C GLU A 9 5.12 47.52 -11.60
N PHE A 10 4.33 47.38 -12.68
CA PHE A 10 3.36 46.29 -12.82
C PHE A 10 4.03 44.93 -12.95
N GLU A 11 5.11 44.81 -13.74
CA GLU A 11 5.88 43.56 -13.84
C GLU A 11 6.46 43.14 -12.48
N ALA A 12 6.94 44.07 -11.67
CA ALA A 12 7.44 43.76 -10.33
C ALA A 12 6.33 43.23 -9.40
N LEU A 13 5.14 43.82 -9.44
CA LEU A 13 3.98 43.35 -8.66
C LEU A 13 3.49 41.97 -9.12
N GLN A 14 3.43 41.75 -10.44
CA GLN A 14 3.08 40.45 -11.02
C GLN A 14 4.09 39.36 -10.62
N ASN A 15 5.39 39.63 -10.75
CA ASN A 15 6.45 38.69 -10.36
C ASN A 15 6.42 38.34 -8.87
N ALA A 16 6.13 39.32 -8.01
CA ALA A 16 6.01 39.09 -6.56
C ALA A 16 4.81 38.18 -6.21
N ILE A 17 3.67 38.35 -6.87
CA ILE A 17 2.48 37.53 -6.65
C ILE A 17 2.65 36.13 -7.28
N SER A 18 3.19 36.04 -8.49
CA SER A 18 3.52 34.78 -9.14
C SER A 18 4.48 33.94 -8.30
N GLY A 19 5.56 34.54 -7.78
CA GLY A 19 6.50 33.83 -6.90
C GLY A 19 5.87 33.34 -5.58
N LYS A 20 4.97 34.13 -4.98
CA LYS A 20 4.20 33.68 -3.80
C LYS A 20 3.27 32.52 -4.15
N LEU A 21 2.53 32.59 -5.27
CA LEU A 21 1.63 31.53 -5.73
C LEU A 21 2.39 30.24 -6.10
N GLU A 22 3.57 30.36 -6.71
CA GLU A 22 4.44 29.21 -6.99
C GLU A 22 4.93 28.53 -5.70
N SER A 23 5.30 29.31 -4.68
CA SER A 23 5.70 28.76 -3.38
C SER A 23 4.57 27.95 -2.73
N VAL A 24 3.33 28.44 -2.83
CA VAL A 24 2.13 27.76 -2.34
C VAL A 24 1.82 26.53 -3.20
N GLY A 25 1.95 26.62 -4.52
CA GLY A 25 1.80 25.49 -5.43
C GLY A 25 2.81 24.37 -5.13
N ASN A 26 4.06 24.71 -4.83
CA ASN A 26 5.09 23.74 -4.44
C ASN A 26 4.80 23.11 -3.08
N ALA A 27 4.32 23.88 -2.10
CA ALA A 27 3.89 23.35 -0.81
C ALA A 27 2.70 22.38 -0.96
N LEU A 28 1.72 22.73 -1.79
CA LEU A 28 0.56 21.88 -2.08
C LEU A 28 0.99 20.57 -2.77
N ARG A 29 1.89 20.64 -3.76
CA ARG A 29 2.47 19.44 -4.40
C ARG A 29 3.18 18.54 -3.40
N ARG A 30 3.98 19.09 -2.48
CA ARG A 30 4.64 18.31 -1.43
C ARG A 30 3.64 17.62 -0.52
N HIS A 31 2.56 18.30 -0.14
CA HIS A 31 1.49 17.69 0.66
C HIS A 31 0.82 16.53 -0.10
N THR A 32 0.47 16.73 -1.37
CA THR A 32 -0.13 15.66 -2.21
C THR A 32 0.82 14.48 -2.38
N LEU A 33 2.12 14.73 -2.55
CA LEU A 33 3.12 13.66 -2.62
C LEU A 33 3.26 12.89 -1.32
N LEU A 34 3.23 13.58 -0.17
CA LEU A 34 3.28 12.96 1.14
C LEU A 34 2.05 12.05 1.37
N GLU A 35 0.87 12.54 1.02
CA GLU A 35 -0.37 11.78 1.09
C GLU A 35 -0.37 10.56 0.16
N ALA A 36 0.08 10.73 -1.09
CA ALA A 36 0.23 9.64 -2.04
C ALA A 36 1.21 8.58 -1.52
N THR A 37 2.35 9.01 -0.97
CA THR A 37 3.36 8.12 -0.38
C THR A 37 2.78 7.34 0.79
N ALA A 38 2.02 7.99 1.67
CA ALA A 38 1.35 7.34 2.80
C ALA A 38 0.36 6.26 2.33
N ARG A 39 -0.46 6.55 1.31
CA ARG A 39 -1.41 5.58 0.74
C ARG A 39 -0.70 4.38 0.11
N ILE A 40 0.35 4.63 -0.67
CA ILE A 40 1.11 3.56 -1.34
C ILE A 40 1.78 2.66 -0.30
N LEU A 41 2.41 3.24 0.73
CA LEU A 41 3.05 2.46 1.80
C LEU A 41 2.04 1.67 2.63
N LEU A 42 0.87 2.24 2.93
CA LEU A 42 -0.21 1.48 3.59
C LEU A 42 -0.74 0.35 2.71
N ALA A 43 -0.88 0.56 1.41
CA ALA A 43 -1.30 -0.49 0.48
C ALA A 43 -0.25 -1.61 0.42
N LEU A 44 1.05 -1.27 0.36
CA LEU A 44 2.14 -2.24 0.42
C LEU A 44 2.16 -3.01 1.73
N LEU A 45 1.96 -2.33 2.86
CA LEU A 45 1.84 -2.98 4.16
C LEU A 45 0.65 -3.96 4.19
N GLY A 46 -0.51 -3.53 3.68
CA GLY A 46 -1.70 -4.37 3.61
C GLY A 46 -1.49 -5.60 2.72
N LEU A 47 -0.91 -5.42 1.54
CA LEU A 47 -0.55 -6.53 0.65
C LEU A 47 0.49 -7.47 1.29
N GLY A 48 1.54 -6.93 1.90
CA GLY A 48 2.53 -7.74 2.62
C GLY A 48 1.89 -8.56 3.75
N SER A 49 1.00 -7.94 4.53
CA SER A 49 0.30 -8.61 5.64
C SER A 49 -0.64 -9.70 5.13
N LEU A 50 -1.41 -9.43 4.07
CA LEU A 50 -2.28 -10.42 3.44
C LEU A 50 -1.48 -11.58 2.81
N SER A 51 -0.32 -11.27 2.22
CA SER A 51 0.57 -12.28 1.66
C SER A 51 1.06 -13.24 2.73
N LEU A 52 1.42 -12.73 3.92
CA LEU A 52 1.84 -13.54 5.05
C LEU A 52 0.69 -14.38 5.59
N LEU A 53 -0.49 -13.77 5.75
CA LEU A 53 -1.68 -14.46 6.27
C LEU A 53 -2.13 -15.60 5.35
N PHE A 54 -2.20 -15.35 4.03
CA PHE A 54 -2.58 -16.39 3.07
C PHE A 54 -1.49 -17.45 2.90
N ASP A 55 -0.22 -17.05 2.91
CA ASP A 55 0.87 -18.02 2.79
C ASP A 55 0.99 -18.93 4.01
N TRP A 56 0.70 -18.41 5.20
CA TRP A 56 0.62 -19.20 6.44
C TRP A 56 -0.61 -20.11 6.48
N TRP A 57 -1.78 -19.61 6.04
CA TRP A 57 -3.04 -20.38 6.14
C TRP A 57 -3.21 -21.43 5.03
N LEU A 58 -2.80 -21.13 3.79
CA LEU A 58 -3.05 -21.96 2.61
C LEU A 58 -1.81 -22.66 2.06
N GLU A 59 -0.64 -22.43 2.67
CA GLU A 59 0.66 -22.91 2.17
C GLU A 59 0.82 -22.68 0.66
N LEU A 60 0.65 -21.42 0.26
CA LEU A 60 0.56 -21.04 -1.15
C LEU A 60 1.67 -21.68 -1.98
N SER A 61 1.27 -22.31 -3.10
CA SER A 61 2.20 -22.81 -4.10
C SER A 61 2.94 -21.66 -4.78
N LEU A 62 4.10 -21.94 -5.38
CA LEU A 62 4.89 -20.95 -6.09
C LEU A 62 4.09 -20.20 -7.18
N VAL A 63 3.20 -20.91 -7.89
CA VAL A 63 2.33 -20.31 -8.90
C VAL A 63 1.33 -19.33 -8.27
N ALA A 64 0.72 -19.71 -7.14
CA ALA A 64 -0.23 -18.85 -6.45
C ALA A 64 0.44 -17.57 -5.92
N ARG A 65 1.68 -17.68 -5.40
CA ARG A 65 2.48 -16.50 -4.99
C ARG A 65 2.84 -15.62 -6.18
N ALA A 66 3.21 -16.19 -7.32
CA ALA A 66 3.52 -15.43 -8.53
C ALA A 66 2.30 -14.65 -9.04
N LEU A 67 1.11 -15.26 -9.05
CA LEU A 67 -0.14 -14.59 -9.40
C LEU A 67 -0.46 -13.47 -8.40
N TYR A 68 -0.27 -13.72 -7.10
CA TYR A 68 -0.45 -12.70 -6.06
C TYR A 68 0.48 -11.49 -6.27
N LEU A 69 1.77 -11.73 -6.55
CA LEU A 69 2.73 -10.66 -6.84
C LEU A 69 2.34 -9.86 -8.08
N LEU A 70 1.87 -10.52 -9.14
CA LEU A 70 1.43 -9.85 -10.36
C LEU A 70 0.23 -8.93 -10.09
N VAL A 71 -0.77 -9.41 -9.36
CA VAL A 71 -1.93 -8.60 -8.94
C VAL A 71 -1.48 -7.45 -8.03
N GLY A 72 -0.61 -7.73 -7.06
CA GLY A 72 -0.06 -6.73 -6.16
C GLY A 72 0.69 -5.60 -6.90
N LEU A 73 1.52 -5.96 -7.88
CA LEU A 73 2.20 -5.00 -8.76
C LEU A 73 1.21 -4.16 -9.57
N GLY A 74 0.14 -4.78 -10.08
CA GLY A 74 -0.93 -4.06 -10.78
C GLY A 74 -1.63 -3.02 -9.88
N VAL A 75 -1.97 -3.39 -8.65
CA VAL A 75 -2.59 -2.48 -7.67
C VAL A 75 -1.64 -1.33 -7.32
N VAL A 76 -0.39 -1.62 -6.98
CA VAL A 76 0.60 -0.59 -6.63
C VAL A 76 0.88 0.33 -7.82
N GLY A 77 1.03 -0.22 -9.02
CA GLY A 77 1.20 0.54 -10.25
C GLY A 77 0.02 1.46 -10.55
N TYR A 78 -1.21 0.97 -10.37
CA TYR A 78 -2.42 1.79 -10.49
C TYR A 78 -2.44 2.95 -9.48
N LEU A 79 -2.11 2.69 -8.21
CA LEU A 79 -2.03 3.73 -7.19
C LEU A 79 -0.96 4.78 -7.51
N ILE A 80 0.23 4.37 -7.96
CA ILE A 80 1.28 5.30 -8.40
C ILE A 80 0.78 6.14 -9.59
N TYR A 81 0.14 5.51 -10.56
CA TYR A 81 -0.40 6.22 -11.72
C TYR A 81 -1.46 7.27 -11.31
N GLN A 82 -2.41 6.87 -10.47
CA GLN A 82 -3.53 7.71 -10.07
C GLN A 82 -3.11 8.84 -9.12
N TYR A 83 -2.24 8.57 -8.15
CA TYR A 83 -1.93 9.51 -7.07
C TYR A 83 -0.59 10.24 -7.21
N VAL A 84 0.33 9.74 -8.04
CA VAL A 84 1.64 10.39 -8.26
C VAL A 84 1.73 10.92 -9.69
N TYR A 85 1.52 10.07 -10.70
CA TYR A 85 1.74 10.46 -12.09
C TYR A 85 0.70 11.45 -12.62
N LEU A 86 -0.58 11.16 -12.42
CA LEU A 86 -1.68 12.00 -12.90
C LEU A 86 -1.65 13.41 -12.27
N PRO A 87 -1.45 13.58 -10.95
CA PRO A 87 -1.38 14.92 -10.35
C PRO A 87 -0.13 15.70 -10.73
N LEU A 88 1.01 15.03 -10.92
CA LEU A 88 2.25 15.69 -11.35
C LEU A 88 2.19 16.17 -12.81
N ARG A 89 1.36 15.54 -13.65
CA ARG A 89 1.16 15.96 -15.04
C ARG A 89 0.29 17.21 -15.19
N ILE A 90 -0.49 17.58 -14.18
CA ILE A 90 -1.35 18.76 -14.25
C ILE A 90 -0.51 19.99 -13.86
N SER A 91 -0.17 20.81 -14.84
CA SER A 91 0.39 22.14 -14.62
C SER A 91 -0.71 23.09 -14.17
N LEU A 92 -0.84 23.32 -12.86
CA LEU A 92 -1.78 24.31 -12.33
C LEU A 92 -1.26 25.72 -12.61
N SER A 93 -2.06 26.51 -13.33
CA SER A 93 -1.82 27.94 -13.48
C SER A 93 -2.03 28.67 -12.15
N PRO A 94 -1.40 29.84 -11.93
CA PRO A 94 -1.54 30.61 -10.68
C PRO A 94 -3.01 30.94 -10.32
N ILE A 95 -3.87 31.13 -11.33
CA ILE A 95 -5.30 31.40 -11.17
C ILE A 95 -6.06 30.14 -10.74
N GLU A 96 -5.69 28.97 -11.23
CA GLU A 96 -6.29 27.70 -10.81
C GLU A 96 -5.92 27.35 -9.37
N ILE A 97 -4.69 27.66 -8.93
CA ILE A 97 -4.28 27.52 -7.52
C ILE A 97 -5.16 28.41 -6.62
N ALA A 98 -5.38 29.68 -7.02
CA ALA A 98 -6.25 30.58 -6.28
C ALA A 98 -7.71 30.07 -6.23
N ASN A 99 -8.23 29.54 -7.34
CA ASN A 99 -9.55 28.91 -7.38
C ASN A 99 -9.66 27.66 -6.49
N LEU A 100 -8.59 26.86 -6.40
CA LEU A 100 -8.56 25.68 -5.55
C LEU A 100 -8.59 26.05 -4.06
N ILE A 101 -7.90 27.13 -3.68
CA ILE A 101 -7.91 27.68 -2.32
C ILE A 101 -9.31 28.22 -1.95
N ASP A 102 -9.96 28.95 -2.86
CA ASP A 102 -11.32 29.45 -2.64
C ASP A 102 -12.33 28.31 -2.45
N ARG A 103 -12.20 27.24 -3.27
CA ARG A 103 -13.03 26.04 -3.15
C ARG A 103 -12.78 25.26 -1.86
N SER A 104 -11.53 25.08 -1.44
CA SER A 104 -11.20 24.28 -0.26
C SER A 104 -11.68 24.93 1.03
N LYS A 105 -11.59 26.27 1.14
CA LYS A 105 -12.03 27.02 2.32
C LYS A 105 -13.53 27.36 2.34
N LYS A 106 -14.29 27.01 1.29
CA LYS A 106 -15.73 27.35 1.14
C LYS A 106 -16.01 28.83 1.42
N VAL A 107 -15.15 29.70 0.91
CA VAL A 107 -15.16 31.14 1.21
C VAL A 107 -16.34 31.82 0.49
N ALA A 108 -16.96 32.82 1.12
CA ALA A 108 -18.00 33.61 0.49
C ALA A 108 -17.46 34.35 -0.75
N PRO A 109 -18.26 34.57 -1.81
CA PRO A 109 -17.79 35.16 -3.08
C PRO A 109 -17.05 36.51 -2.94
N GLN A 110 -17.37 37.28 -1.90
CA GLN A 110 -16.75 38.59 -1.63
C GLN A 110 -15.31 38.48 -1.07
N GLN A 111 -14.97 37.34 -0.47
CA GLN A 111 -13.67 37.05 0.13
C GLN A 111 -12.82 36.12 -0.77
N ALA A 112 -13.33 35.75 -1.94
CA ALA A 112 -12.62 34.94 -2.91
C ALA A 112 -11.36 35.64 -3.43
N ILE A 113 -10.29 34.87 -3.57
CA ILE A 113 -8.93 35.31 -3.90
C ILE A 113 -8.68 35.17 -5.40
N ALA A 114 -9.32 34.21 -6.07
CA ALA A 114 -9.16 33.97 -7.50
C ALA A 114 -9.53 35.19 -8.38
N PRO A 115 -10.63 35.94 -8.14
CA PRO A 115 -10.93 37.14 -8.90
C PRO A 115 -9.87 38.24 -8.70
N ARG A 116 -9.25 38.29 -7.52
CA ARG A 116 -8.23 39.27 -7.14
C ARG A 116 -6.89 38.94 -7.79
N VAL A 117 -6.52 37.66 -7.84
CA VAL A 117 -5.34 37.16 -8.55
C VAL A 117 -5.49 37.37 -10.05
N ALA A 118 -6.68 37.08 -10.61
CA ALA A 118 -6.99 37.37 -12.01
C ALA A 118 -6.85 38.87 -12.32
N SER A 119 -7.34 39.73 -11.42
CA SER A 119 -7.20 41.18 -11.55
C SER A 119 -5.73 41.62 -11.60
N VAL A 120 -4.87 41.14 -10.71
CA VAL A 120 -3.43 41.53 -10.71
C VAL A 120 -2.68 40.96 -11.93
N LEU A 121 -3.00 39.75 -12.36
CA LEU A 121 -2.27 39.08 -13.44
C LEU A 121 -2.77 39.44 -14.85
N GLN A 122 -4.07 39.66 -15.05
CA GLN A 122 -4.68 39.84 -16.38
C GLN A 122 -4.99 41.30 -16.73
N LEU A 123 -5.36 42.17 -15.77
CA LEU A 123 -5.71 43.57 -16.07
C LEU A 123 -4.56 44.37 -16.71
N PRO A 124 -3.28 44.25 -16.27
CA PRO A 124 -2.18 45.00 -16.89
C PRO A 124 -1.94 44.62 -18.36
N SER A 125 -2.14 43.35 -18.73
CA SER A 125 -2.06 42.88 -20.12
C SER A 125 -3.19 43.44 -20.99
N HIS A 126 -4.40 43.59 -20.45
CA HIS A 126 -5.51 44.21 -21.18
C HIS A 126 -5.35 45.73 -21.40
N LEU A 127 -4.56 46.38 -20.55
CA LEU A 127 -4.18 47.80 -20.69
C LEU A 127 -3.25 48.04 -21.90
N ALA A 128 -2.46 47.02 -22.28
CA ALA A 128 -1.64 47.08 -23.48
C ALA A 128 -2.46 46.95 -24.78
N GLU A 129 -3.66 46.34 -24.69
CA GLU A 129 -4.52 46.02 -25.84
C GLU A 129 -5.73 46.95 -26.01
N SER A 130 -6.12 47.72 -24.99
CA SER A 130 -7.36 48.52 -25.00
C SER A 130 -7.18 49.93 -24.42
N GLU A 131 -7.94 50.91 -24.94
CA GLU A 131 -8.01 52.31 -24.46
C GLU A 131 -8.79 52.43 -23.13
N GLN A 132 -8.48 51.58 -22.15
CA GLN A 132 -9.09 51.66 -20.81
C GLN A 132 -8.39 52.71 -19.95
N SER A 133 -9.11 53.19 -18.92
CA SER A 133 -8.62 54.23 -18.03
C SER A 133 -7.49 53.71 -17.13
N GLU A 134 -6.25 54.06 -17.50
CA GLU A 134 -5.01 53.72 -16.81
C GLU A 134 -5.02 53.96 -15.27
N PRO A 135 -5.53 55.10 -14.73
CA PRO A 135 -5.52 55.31 -13.29
C PRO A 135 -6.45 54.37 -12.53
N MET A 136 -7.59 53.98 -13.12
CA MET A 136 -8.52 53.04 -12.50
C MET A 136 -7.92 51.63 -12.41
N ILE A 137 -7.20 51.20 -13.45
CA ILE A 137 -6.55 49.89 -13.45
C ILE A 137 -5.38 49.88 -12.46
N LYS A 138 -4.58 50.96 -12.39
CA LYS A 138 -3.50 51.06 -11.40
C LYS A 138 -4.05 50.93 -9.98
N GLN A 139 -5.09 51.71 -9.65
CA GLN A 139 -5.72 51.65 -8.34
C GLN A 139 -6.29 50.25 -8.04
N ALA A 140 -7.00 49.64 -9.00
CA ALA A 140 -7.55 48.30 -8.82
C ALA A 140 -6.46 47.24 -8.59
N VAL A 141 -5.34 47.30 -9.33
CA VAL A 141 -4.21 46.38 -9.17
C VAL A 141 -3.55 46.57 -7.80
N GLU A 142 -3.33 47.81 -7.38
CA GLU A 142 -2.67 48.13 -6.12
C GLU A 142 -3.53 47.75 -4.90
N GLU A 143 -4.84 48.03 -4.94
CA GLU A 143 -5.80 47.60 -3.91
C GLU A 143 -5.88 46.07 -3.79
N ASN A 144 -5.98 45.36 -4.94
CA ASN A 144 -6.02 43.90 -4.94
C ASN A 144 -4.68 43.30 -4.45
N TYR A 145 -3.55 43.89 -4.82
CA TYR A 145 -2.23 43.48 -4.35
C TYR A 145 -2.09 43.65 -2.83
N GLN A 146 -2.49 44.80 -2.28
CA GLN A 146 -2.43 45.03 -0.83
C GLN A 146 -3.25 44.00 -0.07
N GLN A 147 -4.48 43.71 -0.52
CA GLN A 147 -5.34 42.70 0.09
C GLN A 147 -4.78 41.27 -0.05
N LEU A 148 -4.16 40.95 -1.18
CA LEU A 148 -3.47 39.66 -1.38
C LEU A 148 -2.21 39.53 -0.50
N SER A 149 -1.47 40.60 -0.29
CA SER A 149 -0.21 40.59 0.45
C SER A 149 -0.39 40.26 1.93
N GLN A 150 -1.56 40.62 2.49
CA GLN A 150 -1.95 40.37 3.88
C GLN A 150 -2.60 39.00 4.08
N PHE A 151 -2.91 38.26 3.00
CA PHE A 151 -3.59 36.98 3.11
C PHE A 151 -2.62 35.87 3.57
N PRO A 152 -2.90 35.13 4.66
CA PRO A 152 -2.05 34.05 5.12
C PRO A 152 -2.28 32.80 4.25
N PHE A 153 -1.55 32.72 3.13
CA PHE A 153 -1.62 31.57 2.23
C PHE A 153 -1.22 30.25 2.93
N GLN A 154 -0.33 30.31 3.91
CA GLN A 154 0.24 29.17 4.64
C GLN A 154 -0.78 28.47 5.54
N ASP A 155 -1.74 29.21 6.10
CA ASP A 155 -2.80 28.68 6.97
C ASP A 155 -3.90 27.93 6.19
N SER A 156 -3.73 27.80 4.87
CA SER A 156 -4.66 27.06 4.00
C SER A 156 -4.40 25.55 3.98
N ILE A 157 -3.28 25.10 4.56
CA ILE A 157 -2.93 23.68 4.64
C ILE A 157 -3.44 23.13 5.96
N ASP A 158 -4.38 22.17 5.92
CA ASP A 158 -4.96 21.56 7.12
C ASP A 158 -3.90 20.71 7.87
N PRO A 159 -3.43 21.14 9.06
CA PRO A 159 -2.40 20.43 9.80
C PRO A 159 -2.89 19.09 10.36
N ARG A 160 -4.20 18.88 10.50
CA ARG A 160 -4.76 17.62 11.02
C ARG A 160 -4.55 16.51 10.01
N HIS A 161 -4.84 16.77 8.74
CA HIS A 161 -4.67 15.80 7.68
C HIS A 161 -3.19 15.39 7.54
N THR A 162 -2.26 16.36 7.62
CA THR A 162 -0.82 16.07 7.60
C THR A 162 -0.39 15.18 8.77
N LYS A 163 -0.93 15.39 9.99
CA LYS A 163 -0.66 14.53 11.15
C LYS A 163 -1.13 13.09 10.93
N HIS A 164 -2.34 12.90 10.39
CA HIS A 164 -2.84 11.56 10.08
C HIS A 164 -1.97 10.87 9.03
N CYS A 165 -1.53 11.57 7.98
CA CYS A 165 -0.60 11.01 7.00
C CYS A 165 0.77 10.66 7.62
N LEU A 166 1.31 11.49 8.52
CA LEU A 166 2.55 11.19 9.22
C LEU A 166 2.43 9.98 10.13
N LEU A 167 1.32 9.84 10.87
CA LEU A 167 1.03 8.66 11.68
C LEU A 167 0.89 7.40 10.83
N ALA A 168 0.22 7.50 9.68
CA ALA A 168 0.12 6.40 8.72
C ALA A 168 1.49 5.98 8.18
N LEU A 169 2.36 6.93 7.81
CA LEU A 169 3.73 6.66 7.38
C LEU A 169 4.55 5.98 8.49
N LEU A 170 4.44 6.49 9.70
CA LEU A 170 5.13 5.93 10.86
C LEU A 170 4.66 4.51 11.15
N ALA A 171 3.35 4.24 11.09
CA ALA A 171 2.80 2.88 11.23
C ALA A 171 3.27 1.96 10.09
N ALA A 172 3.28 2.45 8.84
CA ALA A 172 3.73 1.69 7.69
C ALA A 172 5.21 1.26 7.77
N ILE A 173 6.03 1.98 8.53
CA ILE A 173 7.44 1.65 8.77
C ILE A 173 7.60 0.80 10.04
N LEU A 174 6.97 1.21 11.14
CA LEU A 174 7.14 0.54 12.43
C LEU A 174 6.59 -0.87 12.45
N ILE A 175 5.47 -1.15 11.77
CA ILE A 175 4.88 -2.49 11.77
C ILE A 175 5.82 -3.53 11.12
N PRO A 176 6.35 -3.33 9.89
CA PRO A 176 7.34 -4.24 9.32
C PRO A 176 8.62 -4.35 10.14
N VAL A 177 9.14 -3.24 10.67
CA VAL A 177 10.36 -3.26 11.49
C VAL A 177 10.14 -4.06 12.77
N SER A 178 9.01 -3.86 13.45
CA SER A 178 8.61 -4.63 14.62
C SER A 178 8.49 -6.11 14.29
N PHE A 179 7.90 -6.48 13.14
CA PHE A 179 7.79 -7.87 12.71
C PHE A 179 9.17 -8.52 12.52
N VAL A 180 10.12 -7.83 11.87
CA VAL A 180 11.48 -8.35 11.67
C VAL A 180 12.23 -8.52 12.99
N VAL A 181 12.03 -7.62 13.96
CA VAL A 181 12.72 -7.66 15.26
C VAL A 181 12.13 -8.72 16.19
N VAL A 182 10.80 -8.85 16.24
CA VAL A 182 10.11 -9.77 17.17
C VAL A 182 10.12 -11.20 16.64
N LEU A 183 9.97 -11.40 15.32
CA LEU A 183 9.86 -12.72 14.69
C LEU A 183 10.88 -12.88 13.54
N PRO A 184 12.20 -12.89 13.83
CA PRO A 184 13.24 -12.86 12.80
C PRO A 184 13.22 -14.09 11.88
N GLU A 185 12.97 -15.29 12.43
CA GLU A 185 12.92 -16.52 11.62
C GLU A 185 11.70 -16.54 10.68
N ALA A 186 10.54 -16.10 11.16
CA ALA A 186 9.35 -15.99 10.32
C ALA A 186 9.53 -14.95 9.21
N ALA A 187 10.15 -13.81 9.53
CA ALA A 187 10.46 -12.77 8.54
C ALA A 187 11.46 -13.27 7.50
N ARG A 188 12.49 -14.01 7.92
CA ARG A 188 13.47 -14.63 7.03
C ARG A 188 12.81 -15.64 6.09
N LEU A 189 12.03 -16.58 6.63
CA LEU A 189 11.31 -17.58 5.83
C LEU A 189 10.33 -16.92 4.85
N TRP A 190 9.55 -15.94 5.30
CA TRP A 190 8.67 -15.15 4.43
C TRP A 190 9.45 -14.53 3.26
N SER A 191 10.59 -13.88 3.56
CA SER A 191 11.42 -13.25 2.54
C SER A 191 12.01 -14.26 1.54
N GLN A 192 12.44 -15.44 2.01
CA GLN A 192 12.95 -16.50 1.13
C GLN A 192 11.84 -17.08 0.25
N ARG A 193 10.64 -17.25 0.79
CA ARG A 193 9.47 -17.77 0.07
C ARG A 193 8.95 -16.80 -1.00
N TRP A 194 8.94 -15.49 -0.72
CA TRP A 194 8.39 -14.47 -1.62
C TRP A 194 9.41 -13.82 -2.54
N LEU A 195 10.67 -13.61 -2.10
CA LEU A 195 11.70 -12.94 -2.89
C LEU A 195 12.64 -13.92 -3.61
N LEU A 196 12.93 -15.08 -3.00
CA LEU A 196 13.81 -16.10 -3.58
C LEU A 196 13.04 -17.30 -4.16
N GLY A 197 11.72 -17.36 -3.98
CA GLY A 197 10.89 -18.44 -4.50
C GLY A 197 11.10 -19.79 -3.79
N SER A 198 11.56 -19.79 -2.54
CA SER A 198 11.72 -21.02 -1.76
C SER A 198 10.37 -21.72 -1.54
N ASN A 199 10.37 -23.06 -1.59
CA ASN A 199 9.23 -23.91 -1.24
C ASN A 199 9.37 -24.53 0.15
N GLU A 200 10.28 -24.02 0.97
CA GLU A 200 10.47 -24.47 2.34
C GLU A 200 9.20 -24.23 3.17
N PRO A 201 8.60 -25.28 3.77
CA PRO A 201 7.35 -25.16 4.50
C PRO A 201 7.51 -24.28 5.74
N TRP A 202 6.41 -23.67 6.18
CA TRP A 202 6.39 -23.01 7.50
C TRP A 202 6.70 -24.03 8.60
N PRO A 203 7.42 -23.64 9.67
CA PRO A 203 7.73 -24.54 10.77
C PRO A 203 6.42 -25.02 11.38
N ARG A 204 6.34 -26.33 11.59
CA ARG A 204 5.19 -27.00 12.22
C ARG A 204 5.71 -27.69 13.46
N ASN A 205 4.99 -27.54 14.58
CA ASN A 205 5.35 -28.17 15.85
C ASN A 205 5.35 -29.71 15.77
N THR A 206 4.62 -30.28 14.81
CA THR A 206 4.53 -31.73 14.59
C THR A 206 4.80 -32.05 13.13
N ARG A 207 5.76 -32.93 12.88
CA ARG A 207 6.05 -33.49 11.56
C ARG A 207 5.75 -34.98 11.55
N LEU A 208 4.80 -35.41 10.70
CA LEU A 208 4.46 -36.81 10.52
C LEU A 208 5.27 -37.41 9.36
N THR A 209 5.94 -38.53 9.62
CA THR A 209 6.70 -39.29 8.62
C THR A 209 6.22 -40.74 8.62
N VAL A 210 5.70 -41.20 7.50
CA VAL A 210 5.29 -42.61 7.34
C VAL A 210 6.54 -43.45 7.05
N VAL A 211 6.78 -44.48 7.85
CA VAL A 211 7.94 -45.36 7.72
C VAL A 211 7.65 -46.44 6.67
N GLY A 212 8.60 -46.68 5.77
CA GLY A 212 8.50 -47.76 4.78
C GLY A 212 7.84 -47.38 3.45
N LEU A 213 7.53 -46.10 3.22
CA LEU A 213 7.13 -45.61 1.90
C LEU A 213 8.32 -45.67 0.92
N GLN A 214 8.08 -46.20 -0.27
CA GLN A 214 8.97 -46.13 -1.44
C GLN A 214 8.27 -45.30 -2.50
N GLU A 215 8.85 -44.15 -2.88
CA GLU A 215 8.26 -43.24 -3.90
C GLU A 215 6.81 -42.79 -3.60
N GLY A 216 6.47 -42.65 -2.31
CA GLY A 216 5.11 -42.30 -1.89
C GLY A 216 4.10 -43.45 -1.98
N GLN A 217 4.56 -44.66 -2.30
CA GLN A 217 3.76 -45.87 -2.32
C GLN A 217 4.23 -46.84 -1.23
N TRP A 218 3.29 -47.54 -0.60
CA TRP A 218 3.60 -48.59 0.35
C TRP A 218 3.15 -49.93 -0.25
N ILE A 219 4.12 -50.80 -0.54
CA ILE A 219 3.89 -52.10 -1.18
C ILE A 219 3.72 -53.13 -0.08
N ILE A 220 2.51 -53.69 0.02
CA ILE A 220 2.16 -54.71 1.02
C ILE A 220 1.99 -56.07 0.32
N PRO A 221 2.67 -57.13 0.80
CA PRO A 221 2.43 -58.50 0.32
C PRO A 221 0.99 -58.93 0.55
N ARG A 222 0.41 -59.66 -0.41
CA ARG A 222 -0.98 -60.13 -0.32
C ARG A 222 -1.13 -61.24 0.72
N GLY A 223 -2.25 -61.22 1.44
CA GLY A 223 -2.60 -62.26 2.42
C GLY A 223 -1.87 -62.18 3.76
N GLU A 224 -0.97 -61.20 3.93
CA GLU A 224 -0.24 -60.97 5.17
C GLU A 224 -0.77 -59.70 5.88
N THR A 225 -0.72 -59.72 7.20
CA THR A 225 -0.93 -58.51 8.01
C THR A 225 0.31 -57.62 7.88
N ALA A 226 0.10 -56.32 7.66
CA ALA A 226 1.19 -55.35 7.61
C ALA A 226 0.98 -54.23 8.63
N THR A 227 2.04 -53.79 9.29
CA THR A 227 1.96 -52.69 10.26
C THR A 227 2.37 -51.39 9.60
N LEU A 228 1.42 -50.47 9.44
CA LEU A 228 1.69 -49.10 9.04
C LEU A 228 2.25 -48.35 10.25
N GLN A 229 3.47 -47.83 10.11
CA GLN A 229 4.12 -47.05 11.16
C GLN A 229 4.21 -45.57 10.74
N VAL A 230 3.75 -44.68 11.60
CA VAL A 230 3.88 -43.22 11.46
C VAL A 230 4.70 -42.70 12.63
N ARG A 231 5.79 -42.02 12.30
CA ARG A 231 6.64 -41.31 13.26
C ARG A 231 6.19 -39.85 13.33
N ALA A 232 5.82 -39.39 14.52
CA ALA A 232 5.63 -37.97 14.80
C ALA A 232 6.92 -37.42 15.42
N ASP A 233 7.52 -36.43 14.76
CA ASP A 233 8.63 -35.65 15.28
C ASP A 233 8.04 -34.35 15.83
N ASP A 234 8.04 -34.22 17.16
CA ASP A 234 7.38 -33.16 17.89
C ASP A 234 8.43 -32.21 18.49
N GLU A 235 8.30 -30.90 18.26
CA GLU A 235 9.24 -29.89 18.80
C GLU A 235 8.85 -29.43 20.22
N GLU A 236 7.57 -29.13 20.47
CA GLU A 236 7.09 -28.54 21.74
C GLU A 236 6.09 -29.44 22.48
N GLU A 237 5.03 -29.87 21.80
CA GLU A 237 3.94 -30.66 22.37
C GLU A 237 3.94 -32.08 21.81
N THR A 238 3.83 -33.09 22.69
CA THR A 238 3.78 -34.48 22.23
C THR A 238 2.46 -34.77 21.55
N THR A 239 2.50 -35.28 20.33
CA THR A 239 1.32 -35.74 19.61
C THR A 239 0.60 -36.82 20.43
N GLU A 240 -0.69 -36.62 20.67
CA GLU A 240 -1.52 -37.58 21.43
C GLU A 240 -2.16 -38.64 20.54
N SER A 241 -2.64 -38.24 19.36
CA SER A 241 -3.37 -39.11 18.43
C SER A 241 -3.03 -38.79 16.99
N VAL A 242 -2.95 -39.83 16.16
CA VAL A 242 -2.84 -39.72 14.71
C VAL A 242 -4.03 -40.43 14.07
N TRP A 243 -4.69 -39.76 13.12
CA TRP A 243 -5.80 -40.34 12.35
C TRP A 243 -5.34 -40.73 10.95
N LEU A 244 -5.79 -41.90 10.51
CA LEU A 244 -5.60 -42.43 9.17
C LEU A 244 -6.93 -42.36 8.44
N HIS A 245 -6.97 -41.63 7.32
CA HIS A 245 -8.12 -41.63 6.41
C HIS A 245 -7.84 -42.61 5.28
N LEU A 246 -8.63 -43.68 5.21
CA LEU A 246 -8.56 -44.69 4.17
C LEU A 246 -9.69 -44.46 3.17
N GLN A 247 -9.38 -44.53 1.88
CA GLN A 247 -10.37 -44.49 0.80
C GLN A 247 -10.12 -45.69 -0.13
N SER A 248 -11.12 -46.55 -0.25
CA SER A 248 -11.10 -47.72 -1.15
C SER A 248 -11.40 -47.30 -2.59
N GLU A 249 -10.99 -48.10 -3.59
CA GLU A 249 -11.39 -47.92 -4.99
C GLU A 249 -12.92 -47.92 -5.18
N GLY A 250 -13.65 -48.62 -4.31
CA GLY A 250 -15.12 -48.63 -4.28
C GLY A 250 -15.76 -47.33 -3.76
N GLY A 251 -14.96 -46.35 -3.34
CA GLY A 251 -15.44 -45.06 -2.80
C GLY A 251 -15.82 -45.07 -1.33
N GLU A 252 -15.72 -46.21 -0.65
CA GLU A 252 -15.87 -46.30 0.81
C GLU A 252 -14.71 -45.57 1.49
N SER A 253 -15.03 -44.78 2.50
CA SER A 253 -14.03 -44.05 3.30
C SER A 253 -14.19 -44.37 4.78
N GLU A 254 -13.08 -44.58 5.45
CA GLU A 254 -13.03 -44.88 6.88
C GLU A 254 -11.95 -44.02 7.54
N THR A 255 -12.23 -43.54 8.75
CA THR A 255 -11.26 -42.82 9.59
C THR A 255 -10.91 -43.69 10.78
N ILE A 256 -9.63 -44.03 10.90
CA ILE A 256 -9.12 -44.93 11.94
C ILE A 256 -8.14 -44.15 12.81
N THR A 257 -8.28 -44.28 14.14
CA THR A 257 -7.30 -43.74 15.07
C THR A 257 -6.16 -44.74 15.22
N MET A 258 -4.92 -44.31 14.97
CA MET A 258 -3.74 -45.16 15.12
C MET A 258 -3.42 -45.40 16.60
N ASN A 259 -2.88 -46.58 16.90
CA ASN A 259 -2.46 -46.90 18.26
C ASN A 259 -1.12 -46.23 18.56
N ARG A 260 -1.07 -45.44 19.64
CA ARG A 260 0.19 -44.88 20.16
C ARG A 260 0.97 -45.99 20.86
N PHE A 261 2.09 -46.40 20.27
CA PHE A 261 2.94 -47.46 20.83
C PHE A 261 3.97 -46.90 21.82
N GLN A 262 4.58 -45.76 21.47
CA GLN A 262 5.48 -44.98 22.30
C GLN A 262 5.39 -43.50 21.90
N ALA A 263 6.07 -42.61 22.62
CA ALA A 263 6.13 -41.20 22.24
C ALA A 263 6.68 -41.05 20.80
N GLY A 264 5.94 -40.36 19.94
CA GLY A 264 6.31 -40.17 18.53
C GLY A 264 6.17 -41.40 17.63
N ASP A 265 5.61 -42.54 18.09
CA ASP A 265 5.47 -43.77 17.29
C ASP A 265 4.02 -44.28 17.33
N PHE A 266 3.36 -44.19 16.18
CA PHE A 266 1.98 -44.59 15.97
C PHE A 266 1.93 -45.75 15.00
N ARG A 267 1.16 -46.79 15.33
CA ARG A 267 1.07 -48.00 14.53
C ARG A 267 -0.37 -48.38 14.27
N TYR A 268 -0.62 -48.85 13.07
CA TYR A 268 -1.89 -49.43 12.67
C TYR A 268 -1.64 -50.77 11.97
N GLU A 269 -2.33 -51.81 12.41
CA GLU A 269 -2.27 -53.12 11.77
C GLU A 269 -3.30 -53.16 10.64
N VAL A 270 -2.79 -53.18 9.41
CA VAL A 270 -3.63 -53.33 8.22
C VAL A 270 -4.05 -54.79 8.10
N PRO A 271 -5.36 -55.09 8.11
CA PRO A 271 -5.84 -56.45 7.97
C PRO A 271 -5.43 -57.01 6.60
N PRO A 272 -5.24 -58.34 6.49
CA PRO A 272 -4.86 -58.97 5.23
C PRO A 272 -5.93 -58.71 4.17
N LEU A 273 -5.54 -58.06 3.08
CA LEU A 273 -6.41 -57.80 1.95
C LEU A 273 -6.66 -59.12 1.20
N GLN A 274 -7.84 -59.70 1.40
CA GLN A 274 -8.36 -60.82 0.60
C GLN A 274 -9.10 -60.23 -0.60
N LEU A 275 -8.81 -60.70 -1.82
CA LEU A 275 -9.67 -60.36 -2.96
C LEU A 275 -11.02 -61.08 -2.82
N PRO A 276 -12.11 -60.52 -3.38
CA PRO A 276 -13.32 -61.29 -3.68
C PRO A 276 -13.04 -62.46 -4.64
#